data_AF-A0A6N3BSM9-F1
#
_entry.id   AF-A0A6N3BSM9-F1
#
_cell.length_a   1.000
_cell.length_b   1.000
_cell.length_c   1.000
_cell.angle_alpha   90.00
_cell.angle_beta   90.00
_cell.angle_gamma   90.00
#
_symmetry.space_group_name_H-M   'P 1'
#
loop_
_entity.id
_entity.type
_entity.pdbx_description
1 polymer ?
#
loop_
_entity_poly.entity_id
_entity_poly.type
_entity_poly.pdbx_seq_one_letter_code
_entity_poly.pdbx_strand_id
1 'polypeptide(L)'
;MIYTLTANPAIDYNIACDGLSANTVTRTRNAVYTPNGKGLNVSFTLDHYGIDTTILGFFAGFSGEFIIQGAEALGVPVKPVWTDGITRVNVFLNAGPDTEYNMVNAGAAIDEANEREMFELIDSLDDMTCLVISGSLPPQHLRGLPGRGPSSREGERR
;
A
#
# COMPACT_ATOMS: atom_id res chain seq x y z
N MET A 1 15.47 18.09 6.49
CA MET A 1 14.57 17.45 5.51
C MET A 1 13.45 16.72 6.24
N ILE A 2 12.23 16.76 5.71
CA ILE A 2 11.11 15.97 6.24
C ILE A 2 11.09 14.62 5.53
N TYR A 3 11.09 13.55 6.31
CA TYR A 3 10.90 12.19 5.81
C TYR A 3 9.53 11.68 6.23
N THR A 4 8.89 10.90 5.37
CA THR A 4 7.65 10.20 5.72
C THR A 4 7.87 8.70 5.59
N LEU A 5 7.30 7.90 6.48
CA LEU A 5 7.38 6.44 6.44
C LEU A 5 5.98 5.86 6.30
N THR A 6 5.74 5.16 5.19
CA THR A 6 4.57 4.27 5.03
C THR A 6 5.03 2.83 5.09
N ALA A 7 4.77 2.16 6.21
CA ALA A 7 5.18 0.76 6.40
C ALA A 7 4.37 -0.25 5.56
N ASN A 8 3.15 0.10 5.13
CA ASN A 8 2.29 -0.79 4.34
C ASN A 8 1.60 -0.03 3.19
N PRO A 9 2.38 0.41 2.18
CA PRO A 9 1.86 1.14 1.03
C PRO A 9 0.92 0.27 0.21
N ALA A 10 0.15 0.90 -0.68
CA ALA A 10 -0.81 0.23 -1.53
C ALA A 10 -0.94 0.92 -2.89
N ILE A 11 -1.37 0.16 -3.88
CA ILE A 11 -2.05 0.73 -5.04
C ILE A 11 -3.54 0.75 -4.73
N ASP A 12 -4.18 1.89 -4.85
CA ASP A 12 -5.63 1.97 -4.84
C ASP A 12 -6.15 1.82 -6.28
N TYR A 13 -6.85 0.71 -6.53
CA TYR A 13 -7.52 0.41 -7.77
C TYR A 13 -9.01 0.82 -7.66
N ASN A 14 -9.32 2.00 -8.20
CA ASN A 14 -10.65 2.57 -8.21
C ASN A 14 -11.38 2.24 -9.51
N ILE A 15 -12.54 1.62 -9.40
CA ILE A 15 -13.39 1.20 -10.52
C ILE A 15 -14.85 1.53 -10.25
N ALA A 16 -15.61 1.72 -11.33
CA ALA A 16 -17.05 1.94 -11.26
C ALA A 16 -17.80 1.05 -12.26
N CYS A 17 -18.96 0.57 -11.87
CA CYS A 17 -19.94 -0.09 -12.74
C CYS A 17 -21.35 0.45 -12.44
N ASP A 18 -22.33 -0.01 -13.21
CA ASP A 18 -23.74 0.39 -13.02
C ASP A 18 -24.45 -0.48 -11.97
N GLY A 19 -23.88 -1.63 -11.64
CA GLY A 19 -24.38 -2.56 -10.64
C GLY A 19 -23.53 -3.82 -10.57
N LEU A 20 -23.67 -4.56 -9.47
CA LEU A 20 -22.96 -5.79 -9.22
C LEU A 20 -23.94 -6.92 -8.88
N SER A 21 -23.83 -8.04 -9.60
CA SER A 21 -24.64 -9.23 -9.38
C SER A 21 -23.75 -10.45 -9.24
N ALA A 22 -24.09 -11.33 -8.30
CA ALA A 22 -23.37 -12.59 -8.13
C ALA A 22 -23.38 -13.40 -9.44
N ASN A 23 -22.28 -14.14 -9.67
CA ASN A 23 -22.10 -15.03 -10.82
C ASN A 23 -22.26 -14.36 -12.20
N THR A 24 -22.03 -13.04 -12.28
CA THR A 24 -22.17 -12.26 -13.52
C THR A 24 -20.86 -11.56 -13.87
N VAL A 25 -20.47 -11.62 -15.16
CA VAL A 25 -19.35 -10.82 -15.67
C VAL A 25 -19.79 -9.36 -15.71
N THR A 26 -19.19 -8.53 -14.85
CA THR A 26 -19.46 -7.10 -14.79
C THR A 26 -18.35 -6.34 -15.51
N ARG A 27 -18.70 -5.48 -16.45
CA ARG A 27 -17.75 -4.56 -17.11
C ARG A 27 -17.71 -3.25 -16.33
N THR A 28 -16.50 -2.77 -16.04
CA THR A 28 -16.31 -1.46 -15.41
C THR A 28 -16.28 -0.37 -16.48
N ARG A 29 -16.64 0.86 -16.09
CA ARG A 29 -16.63 2.05 -16.94
C ARG A 29 -15.27 2.75 -16.92
N ASN A 30 -14.55 2.64 -15.82
CA ASN A 30 -13.22 3.21 -15.60
C ASN A 30 -12.34 2.25 -14.80
N ALA A 31 -11.05 2.56 -14.78
CA ALA A 31 -10.01 1.87 -14.02
C ALA A 31 -8.90 2.89 -13.72
N VAL A 32 -8.78 3.28 -12.45
CA VAL A 32 -7.77 4.25 -12.01
C VAL A 32 -6.90 3.60 -10.95
N TYR A 33 -5.59 3.62 -11.17
CA TYR A 33 -4.58 3.10 -10.25
C TYR A 33 -3.84 4.28 -9.64
N THR A 34 -3.80 4.37 -8.32
CA THR A 34 -3.15 5.49 -7.63
C THR A 34 -2.17 4.96 -6.57
N PRO A 35 -0.94 5.50 -6.49
CA PRO A 35 -0.06 5.27 -5.35
C PRO A 35 -0.74 5.76 -4.06
N ASN A 36 -0.83 4.90 -3.04
CA ASN A 36 -1.47 5.24 -1.78
C ASN A 36 -0.69 4.73 -0.56
N GLY A 37 -0.92 5.38 0.56
CA GLY A 37 -0.25 5.18 1.83
C GLY A 37 -0.35 6.45 2.65
N LYS A 38 -0.56 6.35 3.97
CA LYS A 38 -0.77 7.58 4.76
C LYS A 38 0.47 8.48 4.76
N GLY A 39 1.68 7.94 4.85
CA GLY A 39 2.93 8.72 4.70
C GLY A 39 3.15 9.25 3.28
N LEU A 40 2.80 8.47 2.25
CA LEU A 40 2.80 8.93 0.85
C LEU A 40 1.89 10.15 0.68
N ASN A 41 0.65 10.07 1.18
CA ASN A 41 -0.32 11.17 1.08
C ASN A 41 0.13 12.41 1.84
N VAL A 42 0.85 12.25 2.96
CA VAL A 42 1.50 13.38 3.65
C VAL A 42 2.54 14.03 2.73
N SER A 43 3.39 13.23 2.07
CA SER A 43 4.39 13.74 1.13
C SER A 43 3.75 14.46 -0.06
N PHE A 44 2.74 13.87 -0.68
CA PHE A 44 2.01 14.50 -1.80
C PHE A 44 1.29 15.79 -1.37
N THR A 45 0.76 15.83 -0.15
CA THR A 45 0.14 17.05 0.39
C THR A 45 1.18 18.14 0.63
N LEU A 46 2.34 17.78 1.18
CA LEU A 46 3.42 18.74 1.43
C LEU A 46 4.03 19.27 0.13
N ASP A 47 4.21 18.41 -0.87
CA ASP A 47 4.63 18.77 -2.23
C ASP A 47 3.68 19.79 -2.87
N HIS A 48 2.36 19.58 -2.74
CA HIS A 48 1.36 20.55 -3.20
C HIS A 48 1.54 21.96 -2.60
N TYR A 49 2.08 22.06 -1.38
CA TYR A 49 2.40 23.34 -0.72
C TYR A 49 3.86 23.78 -0.91
N GLY A 50 4.63 23.12 -1.79
CA GLY A 50 6.03 23.45 -2.09
C GLY A 50 7.00 23.09 -0.97
N ILE A 51 6.67 22.08 -0.15
CA ILE A 51 7.52 21.60 0.94
C ILE A 51 8.13 20.25 0.53
N ASP A 52 9.45 20.24 0.37
CA ASP A 52 10.20 19.05 -0.01
C ASP A 52 10.10 17.95 1.06
N THR A 53 9.90 16.72 0.59
CA THR A 53 9.87 15.51 1.42
C THR A 53 10.61 14.36 0.74
N THR A 54 10.91 13.32 1.50
CA THR A 54 11.35 12.03 0.95
C THR A 54 10.56 10.90 1.59
N ILE A 55 10.06 9.98 0.77
CA ILE A 55 9.28 8.83 1.23
C ILE A 55 10.20 7.66 1.57
N LEU A 56 9.97 7.04 2.72
CA LEU A 56 10.50 5.76 3.16
C LEU A 56 9.35 4.74 3.17
N GLY A 57 9.65 3.47 2.95
CA GLY A 57 8.64 2.42 3.06
C GLY A 57 9.13 1.05 2.64
N PHE A 58 8.27 0.05 2.87
CA PHE A 58 8.48 -1.31 2.41
C PHE A 58 7.74 -1.52 1.08
N PHE A 59 8.46 -1.95 0.05
CA PHE A 59 7.92 -2.13 -1.30
C PHE A 59 8.25 -3.53 -1.82
N ALA A 60 7.38 -4.09 -2.66
CA ALA A 60 7.58 -5.42 -3.21
C ALA A 60 7.03 -5.54 -4.63
N GLY A 61 7.82 -6.19 -5.50
CA GLY A 61 7.46 -6.51 -6.87
C GLY A 61 7.01 -5.31 -7.71
N PHE A 62 6.32 -5.62 -8.81
CA PHE A 62 5.89 -4.62 -9.80
C PHE A 62 4.96 -3.54 -9.21
N SER A 63 4.16 -3.89 -8.20
CA SER A 63 3.23 -2.94 -7.58
C SER A 63 3.95 -1.95 -6.67
N GLY A 64 5.05 -2.38 -6.03
CA GLY A 64 5.97 -1.47 -5.34
C GLY A 64 6.64 -0.50 -6.32
N GLU A 65 7.14 -1.02 -7.44
CA GLU A 65 7.76 -0.21 -8.51
C GLU A 65 6.79 0.85 -9.06
N PHE A 66 5.53 0.48 -9.34
CA PHE A 66 4.51 1.42 -9.79
C PHE A 66 4.33 2.60 -8.82
N ILE A 67 4.33 2.32 -7.52
CA ILE A 67 4.18 3.35 -6.48
C ILE A 67 5.39 4.29 -6.47
N ILE A 68 6.61 3.73 -6.52
CA ILE A 68 7.86 4.50 -6.53
C ILE A 68 7.91 5.41 -7.76
N GLN A 69 7.70 4.84 -8.95
CA GLN A 69 7.69 5.60 -10.20
C GLN A 69 6.62 6.70 -10.20
N GLY A 70 5.44 6.43 -9.64
CA GLY A 70 4.37 7.41 -9.51
C GLY A 70 4.74 8.57 -8.58
N ALA A 71 5.39 8.29 -7.45
CA ALA A 71 5.86 9.33 -6.54
C ALA A 71 7.00 10.16 -7.15
N GLU A 72 7.97 9.51 -7.79
CA GLU A 72 9.11 10.18 -8.43
C GLU A 72 8.66 11.04 -9.63
N ALA A 73 7.65 10.59 -10.38
CA ALA A 73 7.06 11.39 -11.46
C ALA A 73 6.37 12.68 -10.96
N LEU A 74 5.98 12.72 -9.69
CA LEU A 74 5.48 13.93 -9.01
C LEU A 74 6.60 14.75 -8.36
N GLY A 75 7.87 14.38 -8.54
CA GLY A 75 9.00 15.07 -7.93
C GLY A 75 9.29 14.67 -6.49
N VAL A 76 8.59 13.66 -5.95
CA VAL A 76 8.76 13.21 -4.57
C VAL A 76 9.67 11.98 -4.55
N PRO A 77 10.92 12.10 -4.08
CA PRO A 77 11.86 10.98 -4.06
C PRO A 77 11.45 9.90 -3.05
N VAL A 78 11.82 8.65 -3.35
CA VAL A 78 11.56 7.49 -2.49
C VAL A 78 12.86 6.76 -2.17
N LYS A 79 13.06 6.39 -0.91
CA LYS A 79 14.11 5.47 -0.45
C LYS A 79 13.43 4.17 0.01
N PRO A 80 13.34 3.15 -0.85
CA PRO A 80 12.61 1.93 -0.56
C PRO A 80 13.47 0.93 0.24
N VAL A 81 12.82 0.16 1.11
CA VAL A 81 13.30 -1.15 1.55
C VAL A 81 12.51 -2.21 0.79
N TRP A 82 13.21 -3.11 0.11
CA TRP A 82 12.56 -4.13 -0.72
C TRP A 82 12.24 -5.40 0.07
N THR A 83 11.04 -5.94 -0.13
CA THR A 83 10.55 -7.16 0.52
C THR A 83 10.08 -8.16 -0.53
N ASP A 84 9.87 -9.41 -0.12
CA ASP A 84 9.33 -10.45 -0.99
C ASP A 84 7.84 -10.23 -1.31
N GLY A 85 7.39 -10.75 -2.46
CA GLY A 85 5.99 -10.73 -2.88
C GLY A 85 5.61 -9.48 -3.68
N ILE A 86 4.43 -8.92 -3.40
CA ILE A 86 3.91 -7.72 -4.07
C ILE A 86 3.35 -6.74 -3.03
N THR A 87 3.59 -5.44 -3.21
CA THR A 87 2.87 -4.40 -2.48
C THR A 87 1.37 -4.55 -2.78
N ARG A 88 0.52 -4.41 -1.75
CA ARG A 88 -0.91 -4.72 -1.91
C ARG A 88 -1.59 -3.81 -2.91
N VAL A 89 -2.63 -4.35 -3.54
CA VAL A 89 -3.61 -3.59 -4.31
C VAL A 89 -4.93 -3.63 -3.55
N ASN A 90 -5.43 -2.46 -3.19
CA ASN A 90 -6.77 -2.28 -2.65
C ASN A 90 -7.74 -2.08 -3.81
N VAL A 91 -8.95 -2.63 -3.71
CA VAL A 91 -10.00 -2.42 -4.72
C VAL A 91 -11.11 -1.59 -4.10
N PHE A 92 -11.43 -0.48 -4.75
CA PHE A 92 -12.56 0.39 -4.42
C PHE A 92 -13.52 0.38 -5.61
N LEU A 93 -14.65 -0.29 -5.43
CA LEU A 93 -15.67 -0.43 -6.47
C LEU A 93 -16.92 0.38 -6.11
N ASN A 94 -17.25 1.37 -6.93
CA ASN A 94 -18.55 2.03 -6.92
C ASN A 94 -19.51 1.29 -7.86
N ALA A 95 -20.61 0.76 -7.34
CA ALA A 95 -21.58 -0.07 -8.05
C ALA A 95 -22.95 0.62 -8.14
N GLY A 96 -22.98 1.78 -8.81
CA GLY A 96 -24.14 2.67 -8.87
C GLY A 96 -24.01 3.86 -7.91
N PRO A 97 -25.01 4.75 -7.84
CA PRO A 97 -24.87 6.04 -7.18
C PRO A 97 -24.52 5.96 -5.69
N ASP A 98 -25.04 4.95 -4.98
CA ASP A 98 -24.98 4.90 -3.51
C ASP A 98 -24.46 3.54 -2.98
N THR A 99 -23.72 2.77 -3.79
CA THR A 99 -23.23 1.44 -3.37
C THR A 99 -21.74 1.32 -3.62
N GLU A 100 -20.99 0.96 -2.58
CA GLU A 100 -19.54 0.80 -2.63
C GLU A 100 -19.08 -0.52 -2.01
N TYR A 101 -18.02 -1.08 -2.58
CA TYR A 101 -17.33 -2.26 -2.08
C TYR A 101 -15.84 -1.97 -1.95
N ASN A 102 -15.29 -2.20 -0.76
CA ASN A 102 -13.90 -1.91 -0.44
C ASN A 102 -13.19 -3.20 -0.03
N MET A 103 -12.25 -3.66 -0.85
CA MET A 103 -11.43 -4.84 -0.59
C MET A 103 -10.00 -4.40 -0.31
N VAL A 104 -9.63 -4.37 0.96
CA VAL A 104 -8.29 -4.05 1.42
C VAL A 104 -7.55 -5.33 1.81
N ASN A 105 -6.32 -5.49 1.34
CA ASN A 105 -5.52 -6.68 1.60
C ASN A 105 -4.44 -6.41 2.67
N ALA A 106 -3.87 -7.46 3.24
CA ALA A 106 -2.91 -7.35 4.35
C ALA A 106 -1.63 -6.59 3.98
N GLY A 107 -1.13 -6.73 2.75
CA GLY A 107 0.19 -6.21 2.35
C GLY A 107 1.21 -7.33 2.18
N ALA A 108 2.39 -6.96 1.67
CA ALA A 108 3.56 -7.82 1.71
C ALA A 108 4.02 -7.99 3.16
N ALA A 109 4.42 -9.20 3.53
CA ALA A 109 4.96 -9.44 4.85
C ALA A 109 6.40 -8.93 4.93
N ILE A 110 6.78 -8.43 6.10
CA ILE A 110 8.17 -8.06 6.40
C ILE A 110 8.80 -9.08 7.33
N ASP A 111 10.11 -9.26 7.20
CA ASP A 111 10.93 -10.04 8.12
C ASP A 111 11.89 -9.15 8.94
N GLU A 112 12.63 -9.77 9.86
CA GLU A 112 13.60 -9.08 10.72
C GLU A 112 14.76 -8.43 9.94
N ALA A 113 15.06 -8.90 8.72
CA ALA A 113 16.08 -8.30 7.87
C ALA A 113 15.56 -7.00 7.25
N ASN A 114 14.32 -6.99 6.77
CA ASN A 114 13.68 -5.78 6.28
C ASN A 114 13.55 -4.72 7.39
N GLU A 115 13.12 -5.11 8.60
CA GLU A 115 13.03 -4.18 9.73
C GLU A 115 14.39 -3.55 10.06
N ARG A 116 15.46 -4.35 10.09
CA ARG A 116 16.82 -3.87 10.33
C ARG A 116 17.30 -2.93 9.23
N GLU A 117 17.05 -3.26 7.96
CA GLU A 117 17.41 -2.39 6.83
C GLU A 117 16.70 -1.03 6.92
N MET A 118 15.43 -1.01 7.34
CA MET A 118 14.71 0.25 7.57
C MET A 118 15.34 1.08 8.70
N PHE A 119 15.76 0.45 9.80
CA PHE A 119 16.44 1.17 10.88
C PHE A 119 17.79 1.72 10.43
N GLU A 120 18.61 0.92 9.73
CA GLU A 120 19.89 1.36 9.17
C GLU A 120 19.71 2.51 8.17
N LEU A 121 18.66 2.45 7.34
CA LEU A 121 18.30 3.53 6.43
C LEU A 121 17.97 4.80 7.19
N ILE A 122 17.12 4.74 8.23
CA ILE A 122 16.74 5.90 9.05
C ILE A 122 17.95 6.49 9.77
N ASP A 123 18.81 5.66 10.35
CA ASP A 123 20.02 6.08 11.07
C ASP A 123 21.03 6.78 10.14
N SER A 124 21.00 6.49 8.83
CA SER A 124 21.87 7.12 7.82
C SER A 124 21.40 8.52 7.38
N LEU A 125 20.24 9.00 7.83
CA LEU A 125 19.64 10.27 7.37
C LEU A 125 20.14 11.47 8.20
N ASP A 126 21.39 11.89 7.97
CA ASP A 126 22.03 12.99 8.70
C ASP A 126 21.30 14.35 8.60
N ASP A 127 20.48 14.54 7.57
CA ASP A 127 19.74 15.77 7.30
C ASP A 127 18.28 15.74 7.80
N MET A 128 17.85 14.65 8.45
CA MET A 128 16.47 14.46 8.90
C MET A 128 16.12 15.41 10.06
N THR A 129 15.14 16.27 9.83
CA THR A 129 14.62 17.21 10.84
C THR A 129 13.27 16.77 11.40
N CYS A 130 12.55 15.91 10.67
CA CYS A 130 11.27 15.35 11.08
C CYS A 130 11.04 14.02 10.37
N LEU A 131 10.53 13.02 11.11
CA LEU A 131 10.05 11.75 10.56
C LEU A 131 8.55 11.61 10.86
N VAL A 132 7.73 11.56 9.81
CA VAL A 132 6.30 11.29 9.92
C VAL A 132 6.03 9.81 9.66
N ILE A 133 5.72 9.05 10.69
CA ILE A 133 5.34 7.64 10.57
C ILE A 133 3.82 7.55 10.56
N SER A 134 3.22 7.09 9.46
CA SER A 134 1.77 6.99 9.34
C SER A 134 1.35 5.88 8.40
N GLY A 135 0.35 5.10 8.81
CA GLY A 135 -0.16 3.98 8.03
C GLY A 135 -0.54 2.80 8.92
N SER A 136 -1.05 1.74 8.29
CA SER A 136 -1.11 0.43 8.93
C SER A 136 0.26 -0.22 8.92
N LEU A 137 0.51 -1.14 9.85
CA LEU A 137 1.68 -2.01 9.79
C LEU A 137 1.45 -3.12 8.75
N PRO A 138 2.50 -3.60 8.09
CA PRO A 138 2.45 -4.82 7.28
C PRO A 138 2.32 -6.05 8.20
N PRO A 139 1.84 -7.19 7.68
CA PRO A 139 1.91 -8.43 8.42
C PRO A 139 3.38 -8.81 8.67
N GLN A 140 3.66 -9.41 9.82
CA GLN A 140 4.98 -9.98 10.08
C GLN A 140 5.05 -11.40 9.51
N HIS A 141 6.21 -11.78 8.98
CA HIS A 141 6.47 -13.17 8.66
C HIS A 141 6.52 -13.99 9.96
N LEU A 142 5.41 -14.66 10.29
CA LEU A 142 5.38 -15.61 11.40
C LEU A 142 6.30 -16.78 11.05
N ARG A 143 7.49 -16.84 11.68
CA ARG A 143 8.30 -18.06 11.66
C ARG A 143 7.47 -19.22 12.21
N GLY A 144 7.23 -20.25 11.39
CA GLY A 144 6.89 -21.59 11.89
C GLY A 144 5.42 -21.98 12.01
N LEU A 145 4.48 -21.37 11.28
CA LEU A 145 3.14 -21.97 11.11
C LEU A 145 2.99 -22.59 9.71
N PRO A 146 2.90 -23.93 9.60
CA PRO A 146 2.49 -24.55 8.34
C PRO A 146 1.08 -24.06 7.99
N GLY A 147 0.88 -23.77 6.71
CA GLY A 147 -0.24 -22.99 6.17
C GLY A 147 -1.57 -23.12 6.90
N ARG A 148 -2.05 -21.99 7.45
CA ARG A 148 -3.49 -21.78 7.56
C ARG A 148 -3.99 -21.30 6.21
N GLY A 149 -4.35 -22.25 5.35
CA GLY A 149 -5.28 -21.96 4.27
C GLY A 149 -6.58 -21.35 4.82
N PRO A 150 -7.40 -20.70 3.99
CA PRO A 150 -8.65 -20.10 4.43
C PRO A 150 -9.47 -21.17 5.14
N SER A 151 -9.86 -20.91 6.39
CA SER A 151 -10.68 -21.82 7.16
C SER A 151 -12.00 -22.04 6.41
N SER A 152 -12.16 -23.21 5.81
CA SER A 152 -13.45 -23.71 5.36
C SER A 152 -14.32 -23.96 6.58
N ARG A 153 -14.98 -22.90 7.07
CA ARG A 153 -16.25 -23.07 7.77
C ARG A 153 -17.32 -23.12 6.68
N GLU A 154 -17.41 -24.27 6.02
CA GLU A 154 -18.67 -24.68 5.42
C GLU A 154 -19.66 -24.85 6.56
N GLY A 155 -20.57 -23.88 6.67
CA GLY A 155 -21.72 -23.98 7.53
C GLY A 155 -22.67 -25.02 6.97
N GLU A 156 -22.76 -26.15 7.64
CA GLU A 156 -24.01 -26.90 7.76
C GLU A 156 -25.13 -25.95 8.17
N ARG A 157 -25.97 -25.52 7.23
CA ARG A 157 -27.36 -25.14 7.49
C ARG A 157 -28.24 -25.47 6.28
N ARG A 158 -28.92 -26.61 6.41
CA ARG A 158 -30.25 -27.02 5.92
C ARG A 158 -30.52 -27.00 4.41
#